data_AF-A0A2V7WWK9-F1
#
_entry.id   AF-A0A2V7WWK9-F1
#
_cell.length_a   1.000
_cell.length_b   1.000
_cell.length_c   1.000
_cell.angle_alpha   90.00
_cell.angle_beta   90.00
_cell.angle_gamma   90.00
#
_symmetry.space_group_name_H-M   'P 1'
#
loop_
_entity.id
_entity.type
_entity.pdbx_description
1 polymer ?
#
loop_
_entity_poly.entity_id
_entity_poly.type
_entity_poly.pdbx_seq_one_letter_code
_entity_poly.pdbx_strand_id
1 'polypeptide(L)'
;QSQVDLVGIATEAEAVERVTAFAKGVPRGEWILGRGWDEGAWANHYPTQQLLSERVPDHPVVLSGLHTFAVWGNRLALERAHIARTSPAPEGGTIVKDGSGEPTGILLNRATSLLTDAVPAPTEAQYESFVL
;
A
#
# COMPACT_ATOMS: atom_id res chain seq x y z
N GLN A 1 -10.18 -13.33 -7.19
CA GLN A 1 -9.55 -11.99 -7.23
C GLN A 1 -8.20 -12.11 -6.57
N SER A 2 -7.16 -11.68 -7.27
CA SER A 2 -5.76 -11.70 -6.83
C SER A 2 -5.34 -10.41 -6.10
N GLN A 3 -6.23 -9.42 -6.01
CA GLN A 3 -6.02 -8.15 -5.29
C GLN A 3 -7.33 -7.66 -4.64
N VAL A 4 -7.20 -6.80 -3.64
CA VAL A 4 -8.31 -6.16 -2.92
C VAL A 4 -8.87 -4.99 -3.74
N ASP A 5 -10.16 -5.02 -4.07
CA ASP A 5 -10.88 -3.91 -4.68
C ASP A 5 -11.33 -2.88 -3.62
N LEU A 6 -10.86 -1.64 -3.76
CA LEU A 6 -11.16 -0.53 -2.86
C LEU A 6 -11.99 0.58 -3.52
N VAL A 7 -12.51 0.36 -4.73
CA VAL A 7 -13.34 1.34 -5.43
C VAL A 7 -14.58 1.66 -4.59
N GLY A 8 -14.86 2.95 -4.43
CA GLY A 8 -16.04 3.45 -3.71
C GLY A 8 -15.93 3.39 -2.18
N ILE A 9 -14.80 2.99 -1.62
CA ILE A 9 -14.57 3.06 -0.17
C ILE A 9 -14.37 4.52 0.27
N ALA A 10 -15.09 4.92 1.31
CA ALA A 10 -15.11 6.30 1.77
C ALA A 10 -14.09 6.56 2.88
N THR A 11 -13.70 5.53 3.65
CA THR A 11 -12.90 5.71 4.87
C THR A 11 -11.71 4.75 4.99
N GLU A 12 -10.69 5.18 5.75
CA GLU A 12 -9.55 4.34 6.13
C GLU A 12 -10.00 3.03 6.78
N ALA A 13 -10.94 3.11 7.73
CA ALA A 13 -11.41 1.94 8.48
C ALA A 13 -12.04 0.88 7.58
N GLU A 14 -12.88 1.28 6.62
CA GLU A 14 -13.49 0.37 5.64
C GLU A 14 -12.44 -0.29 4.73
N ALA A 15 -11.44 0.48 4.28
CA ALA A 15 -10.36 -0.05 3.47
C ALA A 15 -9.55 -1.10 4.24
N VAL A 16 -9.16 -0.79 5.48
CA VAL A 16 -8.42 -1.70 6.36
C VAL A 16 -9.25 -2.93 6.67
N GLU A 17 -10.55 -2.81 6.93
CA GLU A 17 -11.43 -3.95 7.16
C GLU A 17 -11.42 -4.91 5.96
N ARG A 18 -11.53 -4.37 4.75
CA ARG A 18 -11.53 -5.20 3.53
C ARG A 18 -10.19 -5.90 3.30
N VAL A 19 -9.08 -5.19 3.51
CA VAL A 19 -7.74 -5.77 3.46
C VAL A 19 -7.56 -6.84 4.52
N THR A 20 -8.03 -6.61 5.75
CA THR A 20 -7.98 -7.59 6.85
C THR A 20 -8.78 -8.85 6.51
N ALA A 21 -9.96 -8.70 5.91
CA ALA A 21 -10.77 -9.83 5.49
C ALA A 21 -10.07 -10.66 4.40
N PHE A 22 -9.45 -9.98 3.42
CA PHE A 22 -8.67 -10.63 2.37
C PHE A 22 -7.44 -11.37 2.92
N ALA A 23 -6.71 -10.76 3.87
CA ALA A 23 -5.50 -11.30 4.48
C ALA A 23 -5.70 -12.71 5.09
N LYS A 24 -6.90 -13.03 5.58
CA LYS A 24 -7.21 -14.34 6.21
C LYS A 24 -7.01 -15.53 5.27
N GLY A 25 -7.12 -15.31 3.96
CA GLY A 25 -6.93 -16.35 2.93
C GLY A 25 -5.53 -16.39 2.34
N VAL A 26 -4.63 -15.50 2.78
CA VAL A 26 -3.31 -15.31 2.18
C VAL A 26 -2.25 -16.00 3.06
N PRO A 27 -1.32 -16.79 2.50
CA PRO A 27 -0.21 -17.35 3.27
C PRO A 27 0.64 -16.25 3.93
N ARG A 28 1.04 -16.47 5.19
CA ARG A 28 1.81 -15.49 5.98
C ARG A 28 3.07 -15.05 5.22
N GLY A 29 3.33 -13.74 5.21
CA GLY A 29 4.49 -13.14 4.54
C GLY A 29 4.29 -12.83 3.06
N GLU A 30 3.25 -13.36 2.41
CA GLU A 30 2.89 -13.00 1.03
C GLU A 30 2.34 -11.57 0.96
N TRP A 31 2.60 -10.90 -0.16
CA TRP A 31 2.14 -9.53 -0.40
C TRP A 31 0.63 -9.47 -0.58
N ILE A 32 0.01 -8.46 0.05
CA ILE A 32 -1.38 -8.10 -0.19
C ILE A 32 -1.40 -6.84 -1.05
N LEU A 33 -1.95 -6.98 -2.24
CA LEU A 33 -2.11 -5.90 -3.19
C LEU A 33 -3.56 -5.45 -3.18
N GLY A 34 -3.79 -4.14 -3.28
CA GLY A 34 -5.10 -3.56 -3.46
C GLY A 34 -5.07 -2.33 -4.35
N ARG A 35 -6.23 -1.95 -4.90
CA ARG A 35 -6.34 -0.79 -5.77
C ARG A 35 -7.70 -0.11 -5.64
N GLY A 36 -7.74 1.20 -5.87
CA GLY A 36 -8.98 1.89 -6.23
C GLY A 36 -9.52 2.85 -5.16
N TRP A 37 -8.81 3.03 -4.05
CA TRP A 37 -9.15 4.07 -3.09
C TRP A 37 -8.92 5.44 -3.73
N ASP A 38 -9.82 6.39 -3.48
CA ASP A 38 -9.79 7.71 -4.11
C ASP A 38 -8.76 8.62 -3.43
N GLU A 39 -7.55 8.67 -4.00
CA GLU A 39 -6.45 9.45 -3.44
C GLU A 39 -6.68 10.96 -3.47
N GLY A 40 -7.58 11.43 -4.34
CA GLY A 40 -7.96 12.83 -4.44
C GLY A 40 -8.95 13.20 -3.34
N ALA A 41 -9.96 12.36 -3.11
CA ALA A 41 -10.91 12.53 -2.02
C ALA A 41 -10.24 12.53 -0.64
N TRP A 42 -9.16 11.76 -0.47
CA TRP A 42 -8.45 11.61 0.80
C TRP A 42 -7.28 12.58 0.97
N ALA A 43 -6.99 13.44 -0.02
CA ALA A 43 -5.76 14.24 -0.06
C ALA A 43 -5.55 15.18 1.14
N ASN A 44 -6.63 15.62 1.77
CA ASN A 44 -6.57 16.49 2.95
C ASN A 44 -6.33 15.72 4.26
N HIS A 45 -6.56 14.41 4.27
CA HIS A 45 -6.56 13.56 5.46
C HIS A 45 -6.06 12.16 5.10
N TYR A 46 -4.85 12.09 4.53
CA TYR A 46 -4.27 10.80 4.21
C TYR A 46 -4.11 9.92 5.47
N PRO A 47 -4.36 8.61 5.37
CA PRO A 47 -4.15 7.69 6.47
C PRO A 47 -2.65 7.49 6.72
N THR A 48 -2.34 6.76 7.79
CA THR A 48 -0.96 6.31 8.06
C THR A 48 -0.86 4.80 7.97
N GLN A 49 0.36 4.28 8.02
CA GLN A 49 0.65 2.86 8.00
C GLN A 49 0.12 2.15 9.26
N GLN A 50 -0.20 2.90 10.33
CA GLN A 50 -0.47 2.35 11.66
C GLN A 50 -1.62 1.35 11.66
N LEU A 51 -2.80 1.74 11.18
CA LEU A 51 -3.97 0.87 11.25
C LEU A 51 -3.82 -0.39 10.38
N LEU A 52 -3.19 -0.27 9.21
CA LEU A 52 -2.84 -1.45 8.39
C LEU A 52 -1.83 -2.35 9.11
N SER A 53 -0.80 -1.78 9.73
CA SER A 53 0.22 -2.55 10.46
C SER A 53 -0.33 -3.27 11.68
N GLU A 54 -1.28 -2.65 12.40
CA GLU A 54 -1.94 -3.27 13.55
C GLU A 54 -2.86 -4.41 13.14
N ARG A 55 -3.61 -4.22 12.05
CA ARG A 55 -4.65 -5.17 11.62
C ARG A 55 -4.11 -6.28 10.72
N VAL A 56 -3.02 -6.01 10.02
CA VAL A 56 -2.36 -6.92 9.07
C VAL A 56 -0.84 -6.90 9.32
N PRO A 57 -0.38 -7.38 10.49
CA PRO A 57 1.04 -7.30 10.87
C PRO A 57 1.95 -8.28 10.12
N ASP A 58 1.36 -9.34 9.57
CA ASP A 58 2.09 -10.50 9.04
C ASP A 58 2.28 -10.49 7.51
N HIS A 59 1.75 -9.46 6.84
CA HIS A 59 1.82 -9.32 5.39
C HIS A 59 2.27 -7.90 5.02
N PRO A 60 3.21 -7.75 4.08
CA PRO A 60 3.43 -6.44 3.46
C PRO A 60 2.20 -6.08 2.61
N VAL A 61 1.68 -4.87 2.81
CA VAL A 61 0.47 -4.38 2.14
C VAL A 61 0.83 -3.19 1.25
N VAL A 62 0.36 -3.18 0.00
CA VAL A 62 0.46 -2.05 -0.95
C VAL A 62 -0.88 -1.80 -1.60
N LEU A 63 -1.42 -0.59 -1.41
CA LEU A 63 -2.72 -0.18 -1.90
C LEU A 63 -2.55 1.00 -2.86
N SER A 64 -2.73 0.77 -4.14
CA SER A 64 -2.63 1.80 -5.18
C SER A 64 -3.89 2.67 -5.23
N GLY A 65 -3.71 3.97 -5.35
CA GLY A 65 -4.80 4.92 -5.57
C GLY A 65 -5.54 4.64 -6.88
N LEU A 66 -6.76 5.15 -6.98
CA LEU A 66 -7.64 5.08 -8.14
C LEU A 66 -6.95 5.57 -9.42
N HIS A 67 -6.23 6.70 -9.32
CA HIS A 67 -5.51 7.33 -10.43
C HIS A 67 -4.01 7.07 -10.40
N THR A 68 -3.52 6.20 -9.51
CA THR A 68 -2.10 5.82 -9.31
C THR A 68 -1.16 6.96 -8.89
N PHE A 69 -1.70 8.13 -8.56
CA PHE A 69 -0.89 9.26 -8.08
C PHE A 69 -0.52 9.12 -6.61
N ALA A 70 -1.13 8.18 -5.89
CA ALA A 70 -0.73 7.80 -4.55
C ALA A 70 -0.66 6.29 -4.38
N VAL A 71 0.17 5.87 -3.43
CA VAL A 71 0.21 4.50 -2.93
C VAL A 71 0.29 4.54 -1.41
N TRP A 72 -0.41 3.61 -0.76
CA TRP A 72 -0.45 3.46 0.68
C TRP A 72 0.08 2.08 1.08
N GLY A 73 1.06 2.04 1.97
CA GLY A 73 1.61 0.80 2.50
C GLY A 73 1.68 0.74 4.02
N ASN A 74 1.79 -0.47 4.55
CA ASN A 74 2.00 -0.71 5.98
C ASN A 74 3.51 -0.70 6.33
N ARG A 75 3.83 -0.82 7.62
CA ARG A 75 5.21 -0.86 8.13
C ARG A 75 6.05 -1.93 7.42
N LEU A 76 5.50 -3.14 7.25
CA LEU A 76 6.24 -4.24 6.65
C LEU A 76 6.53 -3.97 5.16
N ALA A 77 5.61 -3.35 4.42
CA ALA A 77 5.87 -2.93 3.05
C ALA A 77 6.97 -1.85 2.97
N LEU A 78 6.96 -0.85 3.86
CA LEU A 78 8.02 0.15 3.94
C LEU A 78 9.38 -0.46 4.25
N GLU A 79 9.44 -1.42 5.17
CA GLU A 79 10.66 -2.16 5.52
C GLU A 79 11.20 -2.94 4.31
N ARG A 80 10.32 -3.64 3.57
CA ARG A 80 10.69 -4.39 2.36
C ARG A 80 11.15 -3.49 1.22
N ALA A 81 10.61 -2.27 1.15
CA ALA A 81 11.02 -1.24 0.19
C ALA A 81 12.25 -0.44 0.64
N HIS A 82 12.81 -0.72 1.82
CA HIS A 82 13.93 0.03 2.42
C HIS A 82 13.63 1.54 2.56
N ILE A 83 12.37 1.88 2.83
CA ILE A 83 11.92 3.27 3.06
C ILE A 83 12.03 3.56 4.56
N ALA A 84 12.86 4.55 4.90
CA ALA A 84 13.10 5.02 6.26
C ALA A 84 12.99 6.55 6.34
N ARG A 85 13.06 7.10 7.55
CA ARG A 85 13.07 8.55 7.82
C ARG A 85 14.07 9.33 6.96
N THR A 86 15.24 8.77 6.70
CA THR A 86 16.30 9.41 5.90
C THR A 86 16.19 9.18 4.39
N SER A 87 15.23 8.37 3.94
CA SER A 87 15.08 8.08 2.51
C SER A 87 14.72 9.37 1.74
N PRO A 88 15.45 9.68 0.65
CA PRO A 88 15.13 10.80 -0.20
C PRO A 88 13.92 10.46 -1.07
N ALA A 89 13.05 11.45 -1.30
CA ALA A 89 12.03 11.34 -2.33
C ALA A 89 12.67 11.59 -3.72
N PRO A 90 12.25 10.86 -4.77
CA PRO A 90 12.69 11.15 -6.13
C PRO A 90 12.15 12.51 -6.60
N GLU A 91 12.82 13.11 -7.59
CA GLU A 91 12.36 14.36 -8.19
C GLU A 91 10.93 14.21 -8.75
N GLY A 92 10.02 15.09 -8.34
CA GLY A 92 8.60 15.02 -8.70
C GLY A 92 7.81 13.95 -7.95
N GLY A 93 8.36 13.42 -6.86
CA GLY A 93 7.70 12.51 -5.93
C GLY A 93 7.69 13.05 -4.50
N THR A 94 6.86 12.47 -3.64
CA THR A 94 6.85 12.82 -2.21
C THR A 94 6.66 11.57 -1.36
N ILE A 95 7.51 11.41 -0.35
CA ILE A 95 7.29 10.47 0.75
C ILE A 95 6.63 11.30 1.86
N VAL A 96 5.35 11.06 2.13
CA VAL A 96 4.63 11.79 3.19
C VAL A 96 5.20 11.35 4.53
N LYS A 97 5.54 12.32 5.37
CA LYS A 97 6.16 12.11 6.69
C LYS A 97 5.32 12.80 7.76
N ASP A 98 5.29 12.22 8.95
CA ASP A 98 4.62 12.82 10.10
C ASP A 98 5.46 13.95 10.74
N GLY A 99 4.97 14.52 11.85
CA GLY A 99 5.65 15.60 12.57
C GLY A 99 7.02 15.23 13.16
N SER A 100 7.34 13.94 13.26
CA SER A 100 8.66 13.43 13.68
C SER A 100 9.61 13.13 12.51
N GLY A 101 9.09 13.22 11.29
CA GLY A 101 9.80 12.89 10.05
C GLY A 101 9.69 11.43 9.64
N GLU A 102 8.94 10.60 10.37
CA GLU A 102 8.75 9.19 10.02
C GLU A 102 7.81 9.04 8.81
N PRO A 103 8.11 8.16 7.84
CA PRO A 103 7.23 7.93 6.70
C PRO A 103 5.86 7.43 7.16
N THR A 104 4.80 8.09 6.71
CA THR A 104 3.43 7.72 7.08
C THR A 104 2.96 6.48 6.34
N GLY A 105 3.67 5.98 5.33
CA GLY A 105 3.20 4.92 4.44
C GLY A 105 2.55 5.44 3.16
N ILE A 106 2.36 6.75 3.01
CA ILE A 106 1.82 7.36 1.80
C ILE A 106 2.96 7.90 0.94
N LEU A 107 3.01 7.46 -0.32
CA LEU A 107 3.90 8.02 -1.33
C LEU A 107 3.10 8.55 -2.50
N LEU A 108 3.54 9.67 -3.05
CA LEU A 108 2.84 10.43 -4.08
C LEU A 108 3.69 10.57 -5.34
N ASN A 109 3.00 10.63 -6.49
CA ASN A 109 3.56 10.84 -7.82
C ASN A 109 4.71 9.88 -8.12
N ARG A 110 5.89 10.38 -8.47
CA ARG A 110 7.04 9.52 -8.80
C ARG A 110 7.57 8.72 -7.61
N ALA A 111 7.19 9.05 -6.39
CA ALA A 111 7.59 8.26 -5.22
C ALA A 111 6.77 6.97 -5.08
N THR A 112 5.65 6.81 -5.79
CA THR A 112 4.85 5.58 -5.71
C THR A 112 5.65 4.34 -6.10
N SER A 113 6.57 4.49 -7.06
CA SER A 113 7.42 3.40 -7.54
C SER A 113 8.29 2.80 -6.43
N LEU A 114 8.70 3.57 -5.42
CA LEU A 114 9.48 3.06 -4.30
C LEU A 114 8.77 1.93 -3.55
N LEU A 115 7.44 1.98 -3.43
CA LEU A 115 6.66 0.90 -2.83
C LEU A 115 6.24 -0.16 -3.85
N THR A 116 5.82 0.23 -5.06
CA THR A 116 5.31 -0.75 -6.03
C THR A 116 6.42 -1.64 -6.58
N ASP A 117 7.63 -1.12 -6.76
CA ASP A 117 8.77 -1.88 -7.28
C ASP A 117 9.36 -2.85 -6.23
N ALA A 118 9.01 -2.67 -4.95
CA ALA A 118 9.38 -3.59 -3.88
C ALA A 118 8.54 -4.88 -3.91
N VAL A 119 7.39 -4.88 -4.58
CA VAL A 119 6.57 -6.07 -4.79
C VAL A 119 7.31 -7.01 -5.75
N PRO A 120 7.61 -8.26 -5.35
CA PRO A 120 8.23 -9.24 -6.24
C PRO A 120 7.42 -9.47 -7.51
N ALA A 121 8.10 -9.77 -8.62
CA ALA A 121 7.42 -10.25 -9.80
C ALA A 121 6.56 -11.49 -9.45
N PRO A 122 5.36 -11.62 -10.02
CA PRO A 122 4.53 -12.78 -9.78
C PRO A 122 5.28 -14.06 -10.13
N THR A 123 5.11 -15.09 -9.33
CA THR A 123 5.54 -16.44 -9.69
C THR A 123 4.75 -16.95 -10.90
N GLU A 124 5.27 -17.94 -11.62
CA GLU A 124 4.59 -18.55 -12.78
C GLU A 124 3.18 -19.07 -12.42
N ALA A 125 3.02 -19.66 -11.23
CA ALA A 125 1.73 -20.08 -10.69
C ALA A 125 0.76 -18.91 -10.43
N GLN A 126 1.26 -17.73 -10.07
CA GLN A 126 0.43 -16.54 -9.94
C GLN A 126 0.06 -15.98 -11.32
N TYR A 127 0.97 -15.99 -12.30
CA TYR A 127 0.69 -15.61 -13.69
C TYR A 127 -0.49 -16.38 -14.29
N GLU A 128 -0.53 -17.71 -14.11
CA GLU A 128 -1.64 -18.53 -14.61
C GLU A 128 -2.99 -18.14 -13.99
N SER A 129 -3.02 -17.71 -12.73
CA SER A 129 -4.23 -17.23 -12.05
C SER A 129 -4.72 -15.86 -12.52
N PHE A 130 -3.91 -15.10 -13.27
CA PHE A 130 -4.28 -13.80 -13.84
C PHE A 130 -4.80 -13.90 -15.29
N VAL A 131 -4.54 -15.01 -15.99
CA VAL A 131 -4.84 -15.19 -17.43
C VAL A 131 -6.13 -16.00 -17.67
N LEU A 132 -6.65 -16.69 -16.65
CA LEU A 132 -7.89 -17.47 -16.68
C LEU A 132 -8.94 -16.91 -15.72
#